data_AF-A0A8H6LXB2-F1
#
_entry.id   AF-A0A8H6LXB2-F1
#
_cell.length_a   1.000
_cell.length_b   1.000
_cell.length_c   1.000
_cell.angle_alpha   90.00
_cell.angle_beta   90.00
_cell.angle_gamma   90.00
#
_symmetry.space_group_name_H-M   'P 1'
#
loop_
_entity.id
_entity.type
_entity.pdbx_description
1 polymer ?
#
loop_
_entity_poly.entity_id
_entity_poly.type
_entity_poly.pdbx_seq_one_letter_code
_entity_poly.pdbx_strand_id
1 'polypeptide(L)'
;MTISSTTKTADDEKLNGPDDYQIWRVRLKQNLMKFKVWGVVSGTDPKPGSAAQSPPATTTSPGSDQATETDALISASNATALQEWNVRNERALGLILESVSNAIALELDSHETAKDAFDAVVKKYEKTNIGSTAFSTLLELIDLRWTGATPFSDHISDFYTLNARL
;
A
#
# COMPACT_ATOMS: atom_id res chain seq x y z
N MET A 1 -6.37 -0.23 46.18
CA MET A 1 -6.65 0.12 44.78
C MET A 1 -5.80 -0.80 43.94
N THR A 2 -6.35 -1.94 43.53
CA THR A 2 -5.61 -3.04 42.89
C THR A 2 -5.51 -2.74 41.40
N ILE A 3 -4.32 -2.43 40.90
CA ILE A 3 -4.06 -2.34 39.46
C ILE A 3 -3.89 -3.75 38.93
N SER A 4 -4.93 -4.29 38.30
CA SER A 4 -4.86 -5.55 37.56
C SER A 4 -4.07 -5.30 36.28
N SER A 5 -2.77 -5.60 36.30
CA SER A 5 -1.94 -5.66 35.09
C SER A 5 -2.31 -6.93 34.33
N THR A 6 -3.33 -6.87 33.47
CA THR A 6 -3.58 -7.95 32.51
C THR A 6 -2.41 -8.02 31.54
N THR A 7 -1.67 -9.13 31.60
CA THR A 7 -0.62 -9.49 30.65
C THR A 7 -1.23 -9.62 29.27
N LYS A 8 -1.05 -8.59 28.44
CA LYS A 8 -1.47 -8.54 27.04
C LYS A 8 -0.74 -9.64 26.27
N THR A 9 -1.48 -10.60 25.75
CA THR A 9 -0.94 -11.82 25.13
C THR A 9 -0.54 -11.51 23.68
N ALA A 10 0.37 -12.26 23.05
CA ALA A 10 0.84 -11.99 21.68
C ALA A 10 -0.30 -11.91 20.63
N ASP A 11 -1.45 -12.55 20.89
CA ASP A 11 -2.65 -12.46 20.05
C ASP A 11 -3.45 -11.15 20.21
N ASP A 12 -3.20 -10.36 21.26
CA ASP A 12 -3.78 -9.02 21.46
C ASP A 12 -3.08 -7.93 20.61
N GLU A 13 -2.01 -8.27 19.88
CA GLU A 13 -1.30 -7.32 19.01
C GLU A 13 -1.80 -7.35 17.56
N LYS A 14 -2.54 -8.40 17.20
CA LYS A 14 -3.10 -8.60 15.87
C LYS A 14 -4.39 -7.83 15.68
N LEU A 15 -4.72 -7.50 14.43
CA LEU A 15 -6.02 -6.93 14.11
C LEU A 15 -7.13 -7.93 14.44
N ASN A 16 -7.88 -7.65 15.51
CA ASN A 16 -9.02 -8.48 15.96
C ASN A 16 -10.37 -7.81 15.71
N GLY A 17 -10.39 -6.48 15.55
CA GLY A 17 -11.63 -5.73 15.32
C GLY A 17 -11.41 -4.24 15.03
N PRO A 18 -12.52 -3.48 14.89
CA PRO A 18 -12.49 -2.07 14.51
C PRO A 18 -11.78 -1.14 15.51
N ASP A 19 -11.72 -1.52 16.78
CA ASP A 19 -11.10 -0.71 17.84
C ASP A 19 -9.57 -0.74 17.74
N ASP A 20 -9.00 -1.86 17.27
CA ASP A 20 -7.55 -2.04 17.09
C ASP A 20 -7.05 -1.56 15.73
N TYR A 21 -7.96 -1.26 14.80
CA TYR A 21 -7.62 -0.96 13.41
C TYR A 21 -6.62 0.19 13.26
N GLN A 22 -6.80 1.29 14.00
CA GLN A 22 -5.95 2.45 13.83
C GLN A 22 -4.54 2.25 14.38
N ILE A 23 -4.43 1.64 15.57
CA ILE A 23 -3.12 1.31 16.13
C ILE A 23 -2.42 0.23 15.30
N TRP A 24 -3.17 -0.75 14.79
CA TRP A 24 -2.69 -1.75 13.85
C TRP A 24 -2.16 -1.10 12.57
N ARG A 25 -2.90 -0.18 11.95
CA ARG A 25 -2.50 0.47 10.70
C ARG A 25 -1.18 1.22 10.84
N VAL A 26 -0.98 1.94 11.95
CA VAL A 26 0.28 2.64 12.24
C VAL A 26 1.43 1.63 12.39
N ARG A 27 1.24 0.56 13.16
CA ARG A 27 2.25 -0.48 13.36
C ARG A 27 2.60 -1.22 12.08
N LEU A 28 1.60 -1.58 11.29
CA LEU A 28 1.78 -2.23 10.00
C LEU A 28 2.56 -1.32 9.04
N LYS A 29 2.21 -0.03 8.93
CA LYS A 29 2.98 0.94 8.12
C LYS A 29 4.44 0.99 8.56
N GLN A 30 4.72 1.07 9.85
CA GLN A 30 6.08 1.05 10.40
C GLN A 30 6.82 -0.26 10.09
N ASN A 31 6.14 -1.40 10.21
CA ASN A 31 6.73 -2.71 9.94
C ASN A 31 7.06 -2.87 8.44
N LEU A 32 6.15 -2.48 7.55
CA LEU A 32 6.37 -2.49 6.09
C LEU A 32 7.48 -1.51 5.67
N MET A 33 7.59 -0.35 6.32
CA MET A 33 8.70 0.59 6.11
C MET A 33 10.03 0.02 6.56
N LYS A 34 10.09 -0.65 7.72
CA LYS A 34 11.29 -1.34 8.22
C LYS A 34 11.81 -2.37 7.23
N PHE A 35 10.91 -3.08 6.55
CA PHE A 35 11.26 -4.06 5.53
C PHE A 35 11.36 -3.48 4.10
N LYS A 36 11.22 -2.16 3.93
CA LYS A 36 11.24 -1.45 2.64
C LYS A 36 10.27 -2.01 1.60
N VAL A 37 9.14 -2.54 2.05
CA VAL A 37 8.08 -3.09 1.17
C VAL A 37 6.83 -2.21 1.14
N TRP A 38 6.82 -1.10 1.89
CA TRP A 38 5.71 -0.14 1.89
C TRP A 38 5.35 0.35 0.48
N GLY A 39 6.32 0.58 -0.40
CA GLY A 39 6.10 1.05 -1.77
C GLY A 39 5.18 0.15 -2.60
N VAL A 40 5.21 -1.17 -2.37
CA VAL A 40 4.33 -2.14 -3.03
C VAL A 40 2.89 -2.00 -2.54
N VAL A 41 2.71 -1.77 -1.23
CA VAL A 41 1.39 -1.65 -0.60
C VAL A 41 0.75 -0.29 -0.89
N SER A 42 1.54 0.80 -0.85
CA SER A 42 1.08 2.15 -1.20
C SER A 42 0.84 2.35 -2.69
N GLY A 43 1.28 1.41 -3.54
CA GLY A 43 1.20 1.52 -5.00
C GLY A 43 2.22 2.47 -5.62
N THR A 44 3.20 2.94 -4.84
CA THR A 44 4.30 3.79 -5.33
C THR A 44 5.30 2.99 -6.17
N ASP A 45 5.40 1.68 -5.92
CA ASP A 45 6.13 0.71 -6.74
C ASP A 45 5.12 -0.19 -7.49
N PRO A 46 4.59 0.24 -8.65
CA PRO A 46 3.62 -0.55 -9.40
C PRO A 46 4.27 -1.80 -10.00
N LYS A 47 3.45 -2.85 -10.19
CA LYS A 47 3.86 -4.09 -10.85
C LYS A 47 4.43 -3.79 -12.24
N PRO A 48 5.67 -4.22 -12.56
CA PRO A 48 6.23 -4.09 -13.91
C PRO A 48 5.31 -4.77 -14.93
N GLY A 49 4.94 -4.07 -16.00
CA GLY A 49 4.02 -4.57 -17.03
C GLY A 49 2.53 -4.29 -16.80
N SER A 50 2.13 -3.64 -15.69
CA SER A 50 0.80 -3.04 -15.58
C SER A 50 0.77 -1.76 -16.42
N ALA A 51 -0.27 -1.60 -17.26
CA ALA A 51 -0.37 -0.67 -18.39
C ALA A 51 -0.33 0.86 -18.10
N ALA A 52 0.37 1.29 -17.05
CA ALA A 52 0.63 2.70 -16.73
C ALA A 52 2.08 3.14 -17.01
N GLN A 53 2.96 2.25 -17.47
CA GLN A 53 4.23 2.66 -18.07
C GLN A 53 3.98 3.13 -19.50
N SER A 54 3.53 4.38 -19.64
CA SER A 54 3.67 5.11 -20.91
C SER A 54 5.15 5.10 -21.29
N PRO A 55 5.53 4.60 -22.48
CA PRO A 55 6.86 4.81 -23.01
C PRO A 55 7.10 6.33 -23.15
N PRO A 56 8.31 6.85 -22.87
CA PRO A 56 8.70 8.14 -23.43
C PRO A 56 8.57 8.01 -24.95
N ALA A 57 7.78 8.89 -25.56
CA ALA A 57 7.69 8.99 -27.00
C ALA A 57 9.09 9.29 -27.56
N THR A 58 9.75 8.29 -28.12
CA THR A 58 10.88 8.49 -29.03
C THR A 58 10.40 8.14 -30.43
N THR A 59 9.94 9.19 -31.11
CA THR A 59 9.73 9.23 -32.55
C THR A 59 11.07 8.98 -33.25
N THR A 60 11.26 7.79 -33.83
CA THR A 60 12.15 7.66 -34.99
C THR A 60 11.67 6.55 -35.91
N SER A 61 11.40 6.93 -37.16
CA SER A 61 10.99 6.06 -38.27
C SER A 61 12.13 5.13 -38.75
N PRO A 62 11.81 4.10 -39.56
CA PRO A 62 12.58 2.86 -39.65
C PRO A 62 13.65 2.88 -40.75
N GLY A 63 14.81 2.29 -40.44
CA GLY A 63 15.90 2.06 -41.39
C GLY A 63 16.70 0.81 -41.01
N SER A 64 16.31 -0.30 -41.63
CA SER A 64 17.09 -1.50 -42.00
C SER A 64 17.80 -2.34 -40.93
N ASP A 65 17.35 -3.59 -40.86
CA ASP A 65 18.13 -4.83 -40.62
C ASP A 65 18.98 -4.94 -39.35
N GLN A 66 18.34 -5.10 -38.19
CA GLN A 66 18.92 -5.83 -37.04
C GLN A 66 17.83 -6.17 -36.00
N ALA A 67 17.01 -7.18 -36.29
CA ALA A 67 16.19 -7.82 -35.28
C ALA A 67 16.95 -9.05 -34.77
N THR A 68 17.49 -9.03 -33.54
CA THR A 68 17.57 -10.23 -32.66
C THR A 68 18.18 -10.06 -31.26
N GLU A 69 18.89 -8.98 -30.89
CA GLU A 69 19.52 -8.91 -29.54
C GLU A 69 18.87 -7.92 -28.56
N THR A 70 18.37 -6.78 -29.05
CA THR A 70 17.82 -5.71 -28.19
C THR A 70 16.46 -6.06 -27.55
N ASP A 71 15.58 -6.77 -28.26
CA ASP A 71 14.29 -7.23 -27.71
C ASP A 71 14.44 -8.31 -26.63
N ALA A 72 15.44 -9.17 -26.74
CA ALA A 72 15.71 -10.23 -25.77
C ALA A 72 16.25 -9.66 -24.44
N LEU A 73 17.12 -8.65 -24.51
CA LEU A 73 17.69 -7.97 -23.34
C LEU A 73 16.62 -7.16 -22.57
N ILE A 74 15.75 -6.44 -23.28
CA ILE A 74 14.65 -5.68 -22.66
C ILE A 74 13.64 -6.63 -22.00
N SER A 75 13.31 -7.75 -22.65
CA SER A 75 12.41 -8.76 -22.10
C SER A 75 12.98 -9.45 -20.86
N ALA A 76 14.28 -9.77 -20.85
CA ALA A 76 14.96 -10.36 -19.69
C ALA A 76 15.06 -9.37 -18.51
N SER A 77 15.29 -8.08 -18.79
CA SER A 77 15.31 -7.03 -17.77
C SER A 77 13.94 -6.85 -17.12
N ASN A 78 12.87 -6.84 -17.92
CA ASN A 78 11.49 -6.78 -17.42
C ASN A 78 11.10 -8.03 -16.61
N ALA A 79 11.53 -9.22 -17.03
CA ALA A 79 11.31 -10.46 -16.29
C ALA A 79 11.99 -10.45 -14.92
N THR A 80 13.24 -9.94 -14.86
CA THR A 80 13.98 -9.77 -13.61
C THR A 80 13.29 -8.77 -12.67
N ALA A 81 12.90 -7.61 -13.20
CA ALA A 81 12.20 -6.58 -12.44
C ALA A 81 10.85 -7.08 -11.88
N LEU A 82 10.11 -7.86 -12.67
CA LEU A 82 8.85 -8.48 -12.25
C LEU A 82 9.07 -9.51 -11.14
N GLN A 83 10.11 -10.34 -11.24
CA GLN A 83 10.45 -11.31 -10.21
C GLN A 83 10.84 -10.62 -8.90
N GLU A 84 11.68 -9.59 -8.95
CA GLU A 84 12.06 -8.83 -7.76
C GLU A 84 10.86 -8.13 -7.12
N TRP A 85 9.94 -7.61 -7.94
CA TRP A 85 8.69 -7.03 -7.46
C TRP A 85 7.81 -8.08 -6.78
N ASN A 86 7.66 -9.27 -7.38
CA ASN A 86 6.87 -10.37 -6.81
C ASN A 86 7.43 -10.79 -5.43
N VAL A 87 8.75 -10.89 -5.27
CA VAL A 87 9.37 -11.21 -3.98
C VAL A 87 9.03 -10.15 -2.91
N ARG A 88 9.04 -8.86 -3.28
CA ARG A 88 8.64 -7.78 -2.36
C ARG A 88 7.14 -7.84 -2.04
N ASN A 89 6.32 -8.16 -3.03
CA ASN A 89 4.87 -8.34 -2.87
C ASN A 89 4.54 -9.50 -1.94
N GLU A 90 5.11 -10.68 -2.15
CA GLU A 90 4.92 -11.85 -1.27
C GLU A 90 5.36 -11.56 0.16
N ARG A 91 6.50 -10.86 0.32
CA ARG A 91 6.99 -10.45 1.64
C ARG A 91 6.03 -9.47 2.32
N ALA A 92 5.50 -8.50 1.59
CA ALA A 92 4.51 -7.56 2.12
C ALA A 92 3.22 -8.27 2.51
N LEU A 93 2.74 -9.19 1.67
CA LEU A 93 1.54 -9.99 1.93
C LEU A 93 1.70 -10.83 3.20
N GLY A 94 2.85 -11.50 3.36
CA GLY A 94 3.16 -12.26 4.58
C GLY A 94 3.15 -11.40 5.85
N LEU A 95 3.72 -10.19 5.80
CA LEU A 95 3.70 -9.26 6.94
C LEU A 95 2.28 -8.76 7.27
N ILE A 96 1.44 -8.57 6.25
CA ILE A 96 0.03 -8.21 6.44
C ILE A 96 -0.71 -9.38 7.10
N LEU A 97 -0.56 -10.59 6.58
CA LEU A 97 -1.20 -11.81 7.12
C LEU A 97 -0.76 -12.10 8.56
N GLU A 98 0.51 -11.90 8.89
CA GLU A 98 1.04 -12.07 10.26
C GLU A 98 0.49 -11.02 11.23
N SER A 99 0.22 -9.81 10.73
CA SER A 99 -0.27 -8.69 11.54
C SER A 99 -1.77 -8.75 11.85
N VAL A 100 -2.53 -9.62 11.18
CA VAL A 100 -3.97 -9.76 11.36
C VAL A 100 -4.32 -11.07 12.06
N SER A 101 -5.51 -11.15 12.65
CA SER A 101 -6.00 -12.40 13.25
C SER A 101 -6.27 -13.46 12.18
N ASN A 102 -6.22 -14.74 12.56
CA ASN A 102 -6.43 -15.87 11.64
C ASN A 102 -7.77 -15.80 10.89
N ALA A 103 -8.81 -15.22 11.50
CA ALA A 103 -10.11 -15.02 10.86
C ALA A 103 -10.03 -14.02 9.69
N ILE A 104 -9.30 -12.91 9.86
CA ILE A 104 -9.07 -11.92 8.80
C ILE A 104 -8.07 -12.46 7.78
N ALA A 105 -7.03 -13.18 8.22
CA ALA A 105 -6.06 -13.81 7.33
C ALA A 105 -6.73 -14.77 6.34
N LEU A 106 -7.73 -15.54 6.80
CA LEU A 106 -8.48 -16.47 5.95
C LEU A 106 -9.28 -15.75 4.85
N GLU A 107 -9.79 -14.56 5.13
CA GLU A 107 -10.47 -13.74 4.11
C GLU A 107 -9.47 -13.14 3.11
N LEU A 108 -8.26 -12.82 3.58
CA LEU A 108 -7.19 -12.24 2.75
C LEU A 108 -6.48 -13.26 1.85
N ASP A 109 -6.63 -14.57 2.11
CA ASP A 109 -6.07 -15.65 1.29
C ASP A 109 -6.45 -15.54 -0.20
N SER A 110 -7.60 -14.94 -0.49
CA SER A 110 -8.07 -14.69 -1.85
C SER A 110 -7.31 -13.60 -2.63
N HIS A 111 -6.40 -12.87 -1.99
CA HIS A 111 -5.72 -11.70 -2.58
C HIS A 111 -4.26 -12.03 -2.93
N GLU A 112 -3.92 -11.94 -4.22
CA GLU A 112 -2.55 -12.21 -4.72
C GLU A 112 -1.58 -11.04 -4.48
N THR A 113 -2.09 -9.82 -4.33
CA THR A 113 -1.29 -8.62 -4.13
C THR A 113 -1.39 -8.11 -2.70
N ALA A 114 -0.26 -7.73 -2.10
CA ALA A 114 -0.21 -7.09 -0.80
C ALA A 114 -1.01 -5.78 -0.75
N LYS A 115 -1.06 -5.05 -1.88
CA LYS A 115 -1.91 -3.86 -2.04
C LYS A 115 -3.39 -4.22 -1.92
N ASP A 116 -3.85 -5.21 -2.67
CA ASP A 116 -5.27 -5.61 -2.65
C ASP A 116 -5.67 -6.14 -1.27
N ALA A 117 -4.80 -6.91 -0.63
CA ALA A 117 -4.99 -7.38 0.74
C ALA A 117 -5.10 -6.22 1.73
N PHE A 118 -4.22 -5.22 1.66
CA PHE A 118 -4.28 -4.04 2.51
C PHE A 118 -5.55 -3.22 2.26
N ASP A 119 -5.88 -2.96 0.99
CA ASP A 119 -7.07 -2.20 0.60
C ASP A 119 -8.37 -2.91 1.05
N ALA A 120 -8.40 -4.24 1.06
CA ALA A 120 -9.51 -5.03 1.60
C ALA A 120 -9.70 -4.83 3.11
N VAL A 121 -8.60 -4.85 3.89
CA VAL A 121 -8.66 -4.56 5.33
C VAL A 121 -9.12 -3.13 5.58
N VAL A 122 -8.55 -2.16 4.85
CA VAL A 122 -8.93 -0.75 4.95
C VAL A 122 -10.43 -0.60 4.67
N LYS A 123 -10.92 -1.15 3.57
CA LYS A 123 -12.33 -1.09 3.18
C LYS A 123 -13.28 -1.67 4.22
N LYS A 124 -12.87 -2.73 4.93
CA LYS A 124 -13.69 -3.40 5.95
C LYS A 124 -13.78 -2.60 7.26
N TYR A 125 -12.68 -1.98 7.68
CA TYR A 125 -12.60 -1.36 9.02
C TYR A 125 -12.70 0.18 9.00
N GLU A 126 -12.52 0.83 7.86
CA GLU A 126 -12.59 2.29 7.74
C GLU A 126 -14.01 2.84 7.93
N LYS A 127 -15.05 2.15 7.42
CA LYS A 127 -16.46 2.58 7.54
C LYS A 127 -17.11 2.24 8.88
N THR A 128 -16.53 1.31 9.63
CA THR A 128 -17.17 0.71 10.81
C THR A 128 -16.90 1.52 12.09
N ASN A 129 -16.02 2.51 12.04
CA ASN A 129 -15.59 3.23 13.22
C ASN A 129 -15.63 4.77 12.96
N ILE A 130 -16.65 5.44 13.50
CA ILE A 130 -16.90 6.88 13.34
C ILE A 130 -15.78 7.72 13.97
N GLY A 131 -15.12 7.23 15.04
CA GLY A 131 -13.90 7.84 15.59
C GLY A 131 -12.65 7.61 14.71
N SER A 132 -12.68 6.57 13.88
CA SER A 132 -11.64 6.22 12.93
C SER A 132 -11.72 7.03 11.63
N THR A 133 -12.90 7.52 11.23
CA THR A 133 -13.00 8.49 10.13
C THR A 133 -12.22 9.76 10.46
N ALA A 134 -12.38 10.32 11.66
CA ALA A 134 -11.63 11.51 12.09
C ALA A 134 -10.10 11.29 12.07
N PHE A 135 -9.62 10.11 12.48
CA PHE A 135 -8.19 9.78 12.44
C PHE A 135 -7.68 9.45 11.03
N SER A 136 -8.45 8.76 10.20
CA SER A 136 -8.13 8.55 8.78
C SER A 136 -8.04 9.89 8.05
N THR A 137 -9.00 10.78 8.26
CA THR A 137 -8.98 12.16 7.75
C THR A 137 -7.74 12.91 8.24
N LEU A 138 -7.33 12.72 9.50
CA LEU A 138 -6.10 13.32 10.03
C LEU A 138 -4.83 12.74 9.39
N LEU A 139 -4.78 11.45 9.09
CA LEU A 139 -3.66 10.86 8.35
C LEU A 139 -3.63 11.31 6.89
N GLU A 140 -4.78 11.40 6.23
CA GLU A 140 -4.87 11.96 4.89
C GLU A 140 -4.42 13.43 4.89
N LEU A 141 -4.74 14.20 5.94
CA LEU A 141 -4.27 15.58 6.11
C LEU A 141 -2.76 15.68 6.31
N ILE A 142 -2.15 14.74 7.07
CA ILE A 142 -0.69 14.66 7.27
C ILE A 142 0.03 14.27 5.97
N ASP A 143 -0.55 13.34 5.21
CA ASP A 143 -0.01 12.89 3.93
C ASP A 143 -0.35 13.88 2.77
N LEU A 144 -1.28 14.84 2.98
CA LEU A 144 -1.57 15.98 2.11
C LEU A 144 -0.41 16.99 2.19
N ARG A 145 0.78 16.56 1.78
CA ARG A 145 1.92 17.44 1.52
C ARG A 145 1.80 17.97 0.11
N TRP A 146 1.81 19.28 -0.07
CA TRP A 146 1.91 19.87 -1.40
C TRP A 146 3.27 19.53 -2.03
N THR A 147 3.25 18.85 -3.17
CA THR A 147 4.45 18.44 -3.92
C THR A 147 4.77 19.39 -5.08
N GLY A 148 3.98 20.45 -5.27
CA GLY A 148 4.13 21.40 -6.37
C GLY A 148 3.65 20.88 -7.74
N ALA A 149 3.18 19.62 -7.81
CA ALA A 149 2.70 19.00 -9.05
C ALA A 149 1.33 19.53 -9.50
N THR A 150 0.51 20.01 -8.57
CA THR A 150 -0.80 20.62 -8.83
C THR A 150 -0.82 22.10 -8.45
N PRO A 151 -1.67 22.92 -9.09
CA PRO A 151 -1.95 24.28 -8.66
C PRO A 151 -2.26 24.34 -7.16
N PHE A 152 -1.76 25.38 -6.49
CA PHE A 152 -1.97 25.56 -5.05
C PHE A 152 -3.47 25.65 -4.67
N SER A 153 -4.33 26.12 -5.58
CA SER A 153 -5.80 26.14 -5.41
C SER A 153 -6.40 24.75 -5.23
N ASP A 154 -5.85 23.74 -5.91
CA ASP A 154 -6.37 22.39 -5.89
C ASP A 154 -5.98 21.73 -4.57
N HIS A 155 -4.74 21.97 -4.14
CA HIS A 155 -4.27 21.55 -2.81
C HIS A 155 -5.08 22.17 -1.65
N ILE A 156 -5.45 23.45 -1.75
CA ILE A 156 -6.35 24.11 -0.79
C ILE A 156 -7.74 23.47 -0.83
N SER A 157 -8.26 23.14 -2.02
CA SER A 157 -9.57 22.52 -2.17
C SER A 157 -9.60 21.12 -1.57
N ASP A 158 -8.54 20.34 -1.76
CA ASP A 158 -8.36 19.04 -1.12
C ASP A 158 -8.33 19.21 0.41
N PHE A 159 -7.55 20.16 0.93
CA PHE A 159 -7.49 20.47 2.36
C PHE A 159 -8.87 20.77 2.95
N TYR A 160 -9.67 21.64 2.30
CA TYR A 160 -11.01 21.96 2.78
C TYR A 160 -11.97 20.77 2.69
N THR A 161 -11.86 19.96 1.64
CA THR A 161 -12.68 18.75 1.47
C THR A 161 -12.40 17.73 2.57
N LEU A 162 -11.12 17.56 2.91
CA LEU A 162 -10.67 16.74 4.03
C LEU A 162 -11.11 17.32 5.37
N ASN A 163 -10.93 18.61 5.60
CA ASN A 163 -11.33 19.26 6.84
C ASN A 163 -12.85 19.24 7.09
N ALA A 164 -13.68 19.18 6.05
CA ALA A 164 -15.14 19.05 6.16
C ALA A 164 -15.60 17.62 6.56
N ARG A 165 -14.69 16.65 6.57
CA ARG A 165 -14.94 15.25 6.99
C ARG A 165 -14.56 14.97 8.44
N LEU A 166 -13.95 15.95 9.13
CA LEU A 166 -13.69 15.98 10.57
C LEU A 166 -14.93 16.48 11.33
#